data_AF-A0P5J8-F1
#
_entry.id   AF-A0P5J8-F1
#
_cell.length_a   1.000
_cell.length_b   1.000
_cell.length_c   1.000
_cell.angle_alpha   90.00
_cell.angle_beta   90.00
_cell.angle_gamma   90.00
#
_symmetry.space_group_name_H-M   'P 1'
#
loop_
_entity.id
_entity.type
_entity.pdbx_description
1 polymer ?
#
loop_
_entity_poly.entity_id
_entity_poly.type
_entity_poly.pdbx_seq_one_letter_code
_entity_poly.pdbx_strand_id
1 'polypeptide(L)'
;MSKENFTHIPVLLNESIDGLNINPAGTYLDCTFGRGGHSKEILKRLNQNGRLVAIDQDLAAVAEGKKINDKRFDIYHGKFSSMDEIVKKKVLKSWMEF
;
A
#
# COMPACT_ATOMS: atom_id res chain seq x y z
N MET A 1 -6.40 -20.89 27.41
CA MET A 1 -5.30 -20.08 26.83
C MET A 1 -5.94 -18.99 25.99
N SER A 2 -5.94 -17.75 26.46
CA SER A 2 -6.39 -16.58 25.70
C SER A 2 -5.43 -16.36 24.53
N LYS A 3 -5.96 -16.29 23.30
CA LYS A 3 -5.20 -15.81 22.14
C LYS A 3 -4.93 -14.33 22.38
N GLU A 4 -3.71 -13.97 22.76
CA GLU A 4 -3.30 -12.58 22.70
C GLU A 4 -3.25 -12.14 21.23
N ASN A 5 -4.12 -11.21 20.87
CA ASN A 5 -4.11 -10.58 19.56
C ASN A 5 -2.92 -9.61 19.51
N PHE A 6 -1.76 -10.09 19.07
CA PHE A 6 -0.62 -9.23 18.74
C PHE A 6 -1.03 -8.28 17.61
N THR A 7 -1.40 -7.07 17.98
CA THR A 7 -1.73 -6.00 17.02
C THR A 7 -0.42 -5.35 16.60
N HIS A 8 -0.01 -5.55 15.35
CA HIS A 8 1.21 -4.93 14.83
C HIS A 8 1.02 -3.42 14.66
N ILE A 9 1.71 -2.63 15.47
CA ILE A 9 1.72 -1.16 15.38
C ILE A 9 2.92 -0.73 14.53
N PRO A 10 2.74 0.02 13.44
CA PRO A 10 3.86 0.56 12.66
C PRO A 10 4.71 1.52 13.49
N VAL A 11 6.02 1.43 13.32
CA VAL A 11 6.97 2.36 13.95
C VAL A 11 6.85 3.73 13.26
N LEU A 12 6.73 4.80 14.05
CA LEU A 12 6.57 6.19 13.58
C LEU A 12 5.41 6.41 12.61
N LEU A 13 4.27 5.77 12.89
CA LEU A 13 3.10 5.81 12.01
C LEU A 13 2.64 7.23 11.71
N ASN A 14 2.41 8.05 12.73
CA ASN A 14 1.84 9.39 12.53
C ASN A 14 2.85 10.31 11.88
N GLU A 15 4.09 10.32 12.36
CA GLU A 15 5.17 11.17 11.87
C GLU A 15 5.48 10.88 10.40
N SER A 16 5.54 9.61 10.02
CA SER A 16 5.81 9.20 8.63
C SER A 16 4.68 9.59 7.69
N ILE A 17 3.42 9.45 8.13
CA ILE A 17 2.25 9.75 7.30
C ILE A 17 2.02 11.27 7.19
N ASP A 18 2.21 12.01 8.28
CA ASP A 18 2.05 13.46 8.28
C ASP A 18 3.17 14.13 7.47
N GLY A 19 4.40 13.61 7.55
CA GLY A 19 5.52 14.07 6.72
C GLY A 19 5.32 13.83 5.21
N LEU A 20 4.49 12.85 4.83
CA LEU A 20 4.15 12.58 3.42
C LEU A 20 3.23 13.66 2.82
N ASN A 21 2.61 14.51 3.65
CA ASN A 21 1.71 15.60 3.26
C ASN A 21 0.71 15.16 2.18
N ILE A 22 -0.11 14.17 2.53
CA ILE A 22 -0.94 13.44 1.57
C ILE A 22 -1.95 14.37 0.87
N ASN A 23 -1.87 14.42 -0.46
CA ASN A 23 -2.91 14.94 -1.32
C ASN A 23 -4.03 13.89 -1.43
N PRO A 24 -5.28 14.20 -1.03
CA PRO A 24 -6.37 13.24 -1.07
C PRO A 24 -6.64 12.61 -2.45
N ALA A 25 -6.35 13.32 -3.55
CA ALA A 25 -6.49 12.81 -4.91
C ALA A 25 -5.18 12.28 -5.51
N GLY A 26 -4.12 12.14 -4.70
CA GLY A 26 -2.80 11.72 -5.15
C GLY A 26 -2.68 10.21 -5.38
N THR A 27 -1.60 9.83 -6.06
CA THR A 27 -1.18 8.44 -6.22
C THR A 27 0.09 8.20 -5.40
N TYR A 28 0.06 7.16 -4.58
CA TYR A 28 1.16 6.79 -3.70
C TYR A 28 1.64 5.36 -3.97
N LEU A 29 2.92 5.10 -3.64
CA LEU A 29 3.54 3.79 -3.70
C LEU A 29 4.12 3.42 -2.33
N ASP A 30 3.59 2.38 -1.70
CA ASP A 30 4.17 1.74 -0.52
C ASP A 30 5.11 0.61 -0.99
N CYS A 31 6.42 0.84 -0.90
CA CYS A 31 7.42 -0.10 -1.41
C CYS A 31 7.74 -1.25 -0.45
N THR A 32 7.16 -1.24 0.75
CA THR A 32 7.47 -2.18 1.85
C THR A 32 6.20 -2.44 2.66
N PHE A 33 5.17 -2.98 2.00
CA PHE A 33 3.83 -3.14 2.59
C PHE A 33 3.83 -3.76 3.99
N GLY A 34 4.59 -4.84 4.18
CA GLY A 34 4.67 -5.60 5.41
C GLY A 34 3.30 -6.11 5.86
N ARG A 35 2.76 -5.50 6.92
CA ARG A 35 1.40 -5.81 7.44
C ARG A 35 0.35 -4.74 7.08
N GLY A 36 0.72 -3.78 6.23
CA GLY A 36 -0.17 -2.77 5.66
C GLY A 36 -0.58 -1.66 6.61
N GLY A 37 0.13 -1.44 7.73
CA GLY A 37 -0.25 -0.41 8.69
C GLY A 37 -0.15 1.01 8.12
N HIS A 38 0.98 1.36 7.48
CA HIS A 38 1.12 2.62 6.75
C HIS A 38 0.15 2.70 5.56
N SER A 39 0.09 1.66 4.73
CA SER A 39 -0.85 1.59 3.60
C SER A 39 -2.31 1.88 4.00
N LYS A 40 -2.81 1.29 5.09
CA LYS A 40 -4.17 1.55 5.58
C LYS A 40 -4.36 3.01 6.00
N GLU A 41 -3.34 3.60 6.61
CA GLU A 41 -3.40 4.98 7.08
C GLU A 41 -3.32 6.00 5.93
N ILE A 42 -2.58 5.69 4.86
CA ILE A 42 -2.62 6.41 3.59
C ILE A 42 -4.02 6.33 2.97
N LEU A 43 -4.60 5.12 2.86
CA LEU A 43 -5.93 4.92 2.26
C LEU A 43 -7.05 5.71 2.96
N LYS A 44 -6.96 5.89 4.29
CA LYS A 44 -7.90 6.72 5.05
C LYS A 44 -7.83 8.21 4.68
N ARG A 45 -6.65 8.72 4.29
CA ARG A 45 -6.43 10.12 3.89
C ARG A 45 -6.71 10.38 2.40
N LEU A 46 -6.79 9.33 1.59
CA LEU A 46 -7.20 9.44 0.19
C LEU A 46 -8.71 9.64 0.06
N ASN A 47 -9.13 10.33 -1.00
CA ASN A 47 -10.52 10.41 -1.45
C ASN A 47 -10.79 9.38 -2.56
N GLN A 48 -11.94 9.47 -3.23
CA GLN A 48 -12.34 8.53 -4.29
C GLN A 48 -11.47 8.54 -5.56
N ASN A 49 -10.71 9.63 -5.78
CA ASN A 49 -9.81 9.79 -6.92
C ASN A 49 -8.36 9.42 -6.58
N GLY A 50 -8.04 9.28 -5.29
CA GLY A 50 -6.71 8.85 -4.86
C GLY A 50 -6.47 7.38 -5.14
N ARG A 51 -5.19 7.01 -5.25
CA ARG A 51 -4.75 5.62 -5.41
C ARG A 51 -3.54 5.29 -4.54
N LEU A 52 -3.48 4.04 -4.10
CA LEU A 52 -2.34 3.48 -3.42
C LEU A 52 -1.95 2.16 -4.09
N VAL A 53 -0.71 2.05 -4.52
CA VAL A 53 -0.12 0.79 -4.96
C VAL A 53 0.87 0.34 -3.89
N ALA A 54 0.88 -0.95 -3.58
CA ALA A 54 1.82 -1.54 -2.65
C ALA A 54 2.68 -2.61 -3.32
N ILE A 55 3.91 -2.75 -2.84
CA ILE A 55 4.85 -3.79 -3.26
C ILE A 55 5.39 -4.47 -2.00
N ASP A 56 5.53 -5.79 -2.05
CA ASP A 56 6.31 -6.55 -1.07
C ASP A 56 6.97 -7.77 -1.69
N GLN A 57 8.14 -8.13 -1.17
CA GLN A 57 8.86 -9.34 -1.56
C GLN A 57 8.37 -10.59 -0.83
N ASP A 58 7.70 -10.43 0.32
CA ASP A 58 7.14 -11.54 1.07
C ASP A 58 5.74 -11.90 0.54
N LEU A 59 5.57 -13.14 0.09
CA LEU A 59 4.29 -13.68 -0.36
C LEU A 59 3.21 -13.64 0.75
N ALA A 60 3.59 -13.78 2.02
CA ALA A 60 2.66 -13.65 3.13
C ALA A 60 2.12 -12.22 3.26
N ALA A 61 3.00 -11.22 3.14
CA ALA A 61 2.61 -9.81 3.12
C ALA A 61 1.64 -9.52 1.96
N VAL A 62 1.94 -10.04 0.76
CA VAL A 62 1.06 -9.90 -0.41
C VAL A 62 -0.30 -10.59 -0.19
N ALA A 63 -0.31 -11.78 0.41
CA ALA A 63 -1.55 -12.50 0.73
C ALA A 63 -2.41 -11.71 1.74
N GLU A 64 -1.80 -11.05 2.73
CA GLU A 64 -2.52 -10.15 3.64
C GLU A 64 -3.06 -8.91 2.92
N GLY A 65 -2.25 -8.28 2.05
CA GLY A 65 -2.70 -7.10 1.30
C GLY A 65 -3.85 -7.39 0.35
N LYS A 66 -3.90 -8.59 -0.27
CA LYS A 66 -5.02 -9.03 -1.10
C LYS A 66 -6.37 -9.13 -0.35
N LYS A 67 -6.36 -9.12 0.99
CA LYS A 67 -7.60 -9.08 1.80
C LYS A 67 -8.15 -7.66 1.94
N ILE A 68 -7.41 -6.62 1.57
CA ILE A 68 -7.87 -5.23 1.61
C ILE A 68 -8.84 -5.02 0.44
N ASN A 69 -10.12 -4.80 0.75
CA ASN A 69 -11.16 -4.58 -0.23
C ASN A 69 -11.42 -3.07 -0.43
N ASP A 70 -10.54 -2.41 -1.19
CA ASP A 70 -10.68 -0.99 -1.57
C ASP A 70 -10.29 -0.83 -3.05
N LYS A 71 -11.18 -0.27 -3.87
CA LYS A 71 -10.96 -0.06 -5.32
C LYS A 71 -9.78 0.85 -5.66
N ARG A 72 -9.27 1.58 -4.67
CA ARG A 72 -8.13 2.50 -4.79
C ARG A 72 -6.80 1.80 -4.53
N PHE A 73 -6.84 0.55 -4.06
CA PHE A 73 -5.68 -0.19 -3.59
C PHE A 73 -5.36 -1.38 -4.51
N ASP A 74 -4.08 -1.49 -4.86
CA ASP A 74 -3.51 -2.66 -5.53
C ASP A 74 -2.24 -3.09 -4.82
N ILE A 75 -1.95 -4.40 -4.79
CA ILE A 75 -0.70 -4.93 -4.24
C ILE A 75 -0.04 -5.92 -5.21
N TYR A 76 1.27 -5.78 -5.39
CA TYR A 76 2.07 -6.63 -6.26
C TYR A 76 3.22 -7.29 -5.51
N HIS A 77 3.49 -8.55 -5.86
CA HIS A 77 4.66 -9.26 -5.37
C HIS A 77 5.91 -8.81 -6.15
N GLY A 78 6.94 -8.34 -5.46
CA GLY A 78 8.19 -7.91 -6.06
C GLY A 78 9.12 -7.21 -5.07
N LYS A 79 10.34 -6.94 -5.50
CA LYS A 79 11.29 -6.14 -4.73
C LYS A 79 11.06 -4.67 -4.98
N PHE A 80 11.29 -3.82 -3.98
CA PHE A 80 11.28 -2.37 -4.16
C PHE A 80 12.27 -1.92 -5.25
N SER A 81 13.39 -2.64 -5.42
CA SER A 81 14.41 -2.37 -6.44
C SER A 81 13.90 -2.53 -7.88
N SER A 82 12.74 -3.16 -8.06
CA SER A 82 12.08 -3.36 -9.36
C SER A 82 10.79 -2.54 -9.48
N MET A 83 10.63 -1.51 -8.63
CA MET A 83 9.41 -0.70 -8.58
C MET A 83 9.10 -0.01 -9.91
N ASP A 84 10.12 0.41 -10.65
CA ASP A 84 9.95 1.13 -11.91
C ASP A 84 9.31 0.24 -12.98
N GLU A 85 9.73 -1.02 -13.07
CA GLU A 85 9.13 -2.01 -13.94
C GLU A 85 7.69 -2.34 -13.52
N ILE A 86 7.46 -2.50 -12.22
CA ILE A 86 6.13 -2.83 -11.68
C ILE A 86 5.17 -1.68 -11.97
N VAL A 87 5.56 -0.44 -11.71
CA VAL A 87 4.77 0.76 -12.00
C VAL A 87 4.49 0.86 -13.49
N LYS A 88 5.50 0.71 -14.36
CA LYS A 88 5.30 0.78 -15.82
C LYS A 88 4.38 -0.33 -16.33
N LYS A 89 4.59 -1.58 -15.92
CA LYS A 89 3.89 -2.75 -16.47
C LYS A 89 2.49 -2.95 -15.91
N LYS A 90 2.28 -2.64 -14.62
CA LYS A 90 1.05 -3.00 -13.91
C LYS A 90 0.18 -1.80 -13.60
N VAL A 91 0.80 -0.67 -13.26
CA VAL A 91 0.08 0.53 -12.84
C VAL A 91 -0.27 1.40 -14.05
N LEU A 92 0.72 1.79 -14.84
CA LEU A 92 0.48 2.67 -16.00
C LEU A 92 -0.31 1.99 -17.11
N LYS A 93 -0.06 0.70 -17.40
CA LYS A 93 -0.88 -0.03 -18.38
C LYS A 93 -2.35 -0.10 -17.98
N SER A 94 -2.65 -0.37 -16.71
CA SER A 94 -4.03 -0.39 -16.18
C SER A 94 -4.74 0.97 -16.32
N TRP A 95 -3.98 2.07 -16.40
CA TRP A 95 -4.53 3.42 -16.54
C TRP A 95 -4.57 3.94 -17.98
N MET A 96 -3.90 3.25 -18.91
CA MET A 96 -3.90 3.57 -20.33
C MET A 96 -4.96 2.78 -21.12
N GLU A 97 -5.65 1.82 -20.51
CA GLU A 97 -6.74 1.05 -21.13
C GLU A 97 -8.11 1.74 -20.96
N PHE A 98 -8.20 3.02 -21.39
CA PHE A 98 -9.46 3.72 -21.65
C PHE A 98 -9.65 3.95 -23.15
#